data_AF-A0A960R921-F1
#
_entry.id   AF-A0A960R921-F1
#
_cell.length_a   1.000
_cell.length_b   1.000
_cell.length_c   1.000
_cell.angle_alpha   90.00
_cell.angle_beta   90.00
_cell.angle_gamma   90.00
#
_symmetry.space_group_name_H-M   'P 1'
#
loop_
_entity.id
_entity.type
_entity.pdbx_description
1 polymer ?
#
loop_
_entity_poly.entity_id
_entity_poly.type
_entity_poly.pdbx_seq_one_letter_code
_entity_poly.pdbx_strand_id
1 'polypeptide(L)'
;MRLIRLAMFVGLLTAIPICSVIYFGVDRLEKAATQSKDLKESLSAILPLPDMVDVDTDLVPIRRGPDFPFTREISNQDGRSLDVVVTGRGSDDLHFLSLRDNRSYRYPIAGLSGADQAFAEKLPVHEPGPDDFPVPRLLTNWQGRTLVTMIEGRSQFEVHFRTLPNSETYIYPISRLSQGDRNFIFGLPVNR
;
A
#
# COMPACT_ATOMS: atom_id res chain seq x y z
N MET A 1 -48.79 -33.47 37.36
CA MET A 1 -49.06 -32.00 37.37
C MET A 1 -47.99 -31.12 38.02
N ARG A 2 -46.93 -31.64 38.68
CA ARG A 2 -45.89 -30.81 39.33
C ARG A 2 -44.70 -30.43 38.43
N LEU A 3 -44.42 -31.17 37.36
CA LEU A 3 -43.26 -30.92 36.47
C LEU A 3 -43.44 -29.74 35.50
N ILE A 4 -44.66 -29.44 35.04
CA ILE A 4 -44.91 -28.36 34.07
C ILE A 4 -44.72 -26.97 34.71
N ARG A 5 -45.02 -26.83 36.01
CA ARG A 5 -44.85 -25.55 36.73
C ARG A 5 -43.39 -25.18 36.97
N LEU A 6 -42.49 -26.17 37.05
CA LEU A 6 -41.06 -25.92 37.26
C LEU A 6 -40.37 -25.41 35.98
N ALA A 7 -40.78 -25.93 34.80
CA ALA A 7 -40.22 -25.51 33.52
C ALA A 7 -40.57 -24.06 33.15
N MET A 8 -41.79 -23.60 33.45
CA MET A 8 -42.17 -22.19 33.24
C MET A 8 -41.40 -21.23 34.16
N PHE A 9 -41.08 -21.66 35.39
CA PHE A 9 -40.37 -20.81 36.35
C PHE A 9 -38.90 -20.59 35.96
N VAL A 10 -38.24 -21.63 35.43
CA VAL A 10 -36.84 -21.53 34.97
C VAL A 10 -36.73 -20.66 33.71
N GLY A 11 -37.70 -20.72 32.78
CA GLY A 11 -37.70 -19.86 31.59
C GLY A 11 -37.92 -18.38 31.89
N LEU A 12 -38.69 -18.05 32.94
CA LEU A 12 -38.91 -16.67 33.35
C LEU A 12 -37.67 -16.08 34.06
N LEU A 13 -36.94 -16.89 34.83
CA LEU A 13 -35.74 -16.46 35.56
C LEU A 13 -34.53 -16.17 34.65
N THR A 14 -34.45 -16.78 33.47
CA THR A 14 -33.36 -16.52 32.51
C THR A 14 -33.62 -15.34 31.57
N ALA A 15 -34.89 -14.96 31.35
CA ALA A 15 -35.26 -13.84 30.48
C ALA A 15 -35.01 -12.46 31.14
N ILE A 16 -35.16 -12.36 32.46
CA ILE A 16 -35.02 -11.11 33.21
C ILE A 16 -33.60 -10.50 33.09
N PRO A 17 -32.49 -11.24 33.32
CA PRO A 17 -31.16 -10.65 33.23
C PRO A 17 -30.77 -10.23 31.80
N ILE A 18 -31.27 -10.94 30.78
CA ILE A 18 -30.96 -10.64 29.37
C ILE A 18 -31.60 -9.30 28.97
N CYS A 19 -32.86 -9.08 29.34
CA CYS A 19 -33.53 -7.80 29.07
C CYS A 19 -32.85 -6.62 29.79
N SER A 20 -32.34 -6.81 31.02
CA SER A 20 -31.64 -5.75 31.74
C SER A 20 -30.31 -5.36 31.07
N VAL A 21 -29.52 -6.33 30.59
CA VAL A 21 -28.23 -6.05 29.91
C VAL A 21 -28.43 -5.30 28.60
N ILE A 22 -29.47 -5.67 27.83
CA ILE A 22 -29.79 -4.98 26.57
C ILE A 22 -30.26 -3.54 26.85
N TYR A 23 -31.12 -3.34 27.85
CA TYR A 23 -31.61 -2.00 28.20
C TYR A 23 -30.50 -1.07 28.69
N PHE A 24 -29.59 -1.55 29.54
CA PHE A 24 -28.44 -0.76 30.00
C PHE A 24 -27.41 -0.48 28.91
N GLY A 25 -27.26 -1.38 27.92
CA GLY A 25 -26.36 -1.18 26.79
C GLY A 25 -26.84 -0.10 25.81
N VAL A 26 -28.15 -0.08 25.52
CA VAL A 26 -28.75 0.91 24.61
C VAL A 26 -28.68 2.32 25.20
N ASP A 27 -28.99 2.49 26.50
CA ASP A 27 -28.97 3.81 27.15
C ASP A 27 -27.55 4.41 27.24
N ARG A 28 -26.50 3.58 27.30
CA ARG A 28 -25.09 4.03 27.23
C ARG A 28 -24.66 4.42 25.80
N LEU A 29 -25.18 3.74 24.78
CA LEU A 29 -24.89 4.07 23.38
C LEU A 29 -25.55 5.38 22.97
N GLU A 30 -26.77 5.64 23.44
CA GLU A 30 -27.49 6.88 23.13
C GLU A 30 -26.82 8.10 23.78
N LYS A 31 -26.37 7.99 25.04
CA LYS A 31 -25.61 9.06 25.72
C LYS A 31 -24.26 9.35 25.07
N ALA A 32 -23.57 8.33 24.55
CA ALA A 32 -22.30 8.50 23.85
C ALA A 32 -22.48 9.19 22.48
N ALA A 33 -23.57 8.89 21.78
CA ALA A 33 -23.89 9.53 20.50
C ALA A 33 -24.20 11.03 20.67
N THR A 34 -24.90 11.42 21.74
CA THR A 34 -25.21 12.83 22.03
C THR A 34 -23.95 13.61 22.41
N GLN A 35 -23.05 13.04 23.22
CA GLN A 35 -21.76 13.68 23.53
C GLN A 35 -20.88 13.92 22.29
N SER A 36 -20.90 13.02 21.31
CA SER A 36 -20.16 13.22 20.06
C SER A 36 -20.75 14.34 19.19
N LYS A 37 -22.06 14.60 19.30
CA LYS A 37 -22.73 15.65 18.52
C LYS A 37 -22.43 17.03 19.11
N ASP A 38 -22.51 17.16 20.43
CA ASP A 38 -22.21 18.42 21.13
C ASP A 38 -20.73 18.84 20.99
N LEU A 39 -19.81 17.86 20.92
CA LEU A 39 -18.39 18.14 20.69
C LEU A 39 -18.12 18.70 19.29
N LYS A 40 -18.83 18.20 18.27
CA LYS A 40 -18.70 18.70 16.88
C LYS A 40 -19.25 20.12 16.75
N GLU A 41 -20.37 20.40 17.40
CA GLU A 41 -21.01 21.72 17.37
C GLU A 41 -20.17 22.78 18.11
N SER A 42 -19.54 22.38 19.22
CA SER A 42 -18.59 23.23 19.95
C SER A 42 -17.29 23.50 19.16
N LEU A 43 -16.80 22.54 18.37
CA LEU A 43 -15.61 22.70 17.53
C LEU A 43 -15.85 23.64 16.34
N SER A 44 -17.07 23.65 15.77
CA SER A 44 -17.43 24.58 14.69
C SER A 44 -17.58 26.04 15.13
N ALA A 45 -17.77 26.30 16.43
CA ALA A 45 -17.93 27.66 16.96
C ALA A 45 -16.61 28.36 17.32
N ILE A 46 -15.49 27.61 17.41
CA ILE A 46 -14.20 28.12 17.91
C ILE A 46 -13.22 28.49 16.77
N LEU A 47 -13.48 28.04 15.53
CA LEU A 47 -12.64 28.32 14.37
C LEU A 47 -13.39 29.14 13.32
N PRO A 48 -13.26 30.49 13.28
CA PRO A 48 -13.66 31.23 12.09
C PRO A 48 -12.73 30.82 10.94
N LEU A 49 -13.29 30.17 9.92
CA LEU A 49 -12.60 29.93 8.65
C LEU A 49 -12.26 31.29 8.03
N PRO A 50 -11.01 31.54 7.61
CA PRO A 50 -10.72 32.73 6.80
C PRO A 50 -11.43 32.60 5.45
N ASP A 51 -12.06 33.68 4.99
CA ASP A 51 -12.71 33.79 3.70
C ASP A 51 -11.81 33.21 2.60
N MET A 52 -12.23 32.07 2.05
CA MET A 52 -11.60 31.51 0.87
C MET A 52 -11.95 32.39 -0.32
N VAL A 53 -10.92 33.00 -0.89
CA VAL A 53 -10.94 33.61 -2.22
C VAL A 53 -11.43 32.57 -3.22
N ASP A 54 -12.53 32.86 -3.91
CA ASP A 54 -13.00 32.08 -5.05
C ASP A 54 -11.93 32.11 -6.15
N VAL A 55 -11.10 31.07 -6.21
CA VAL A 55 -10.23 30.84 -7.36
C VAL A 55 -10.99 29.93 -8.32
N ASP A 56 -11.71 30.56 -9.24
CA ASP A 56 -12.13 29.95 -10.51
C ASP A 56 -10.88 29.48 -11.24
N THR A 57 -10.50 28.22 -11.00
CA THR A 57 -9.56 27.50 -11.86
C THR A 57 -10.36 26.40 -12.50
N ASP A 58 -10.58 26.50 -13.80
CA ASP A 58 -10.94 25.36 -14.64
C ASP A 58 -9.88 24.27 -14.44
N LEU A 59 -10.11 23.39 -13.46
CA LEU A 59 -9.26 22.24 -13.19
C LEU A 59 -9.48 21.23 -14.30
N VAL A 60 -8.75 21.42 -15.40
CA VAL A 60 -8.50 20.36 -16.37
C VAL A 60 -7.96 19.16 -15.56
N PRO A 61 -8.59 17.98 -15.61
CA PRO A 61 -8.07 16.82 -14.91
C PRO A 61 -6.70 16.51 -15.48
N ILE A 62 -5.64 16.84 -14.72
CA ILE A 62 -4.31 16.32 -14.97
C ILE A 62 -4.47 14.81 -14.81
N ARG A 63 -4.45 14.07 -15.94
CA ARG A 63 -4.28 12.62 -15.91
C ARG A 63 -2.93 12.36 -15.26
N ARG A 64 -2.92 12.21 -13.93
CA ARG A 64 -1.73 11.77 -13.20
C ARG A 64 -1.32 10.45 -13.86
N GLY A 65 -0.09 10.39 -14.35
CA GLY A 65 0.50 9.13 -14.79
C GLY A 65 0.43 8.09 -13.67
N PRO A 66 0.70 6.81 -13.96
CA PRO A 66 0.74 5.79 -12.92
C PRO A 66 1.73 6.20 -11.81
N ASP A 67 1.31 6.03 -10.56
CA ASP A 67 2.21 6.18 -9.41
C ASP A 67 3.29 5.09 -9.49
N PHE A 68 4.54 5.45 -9.24
CA PHE A 68 5.62 4.48 -9.17
C PHE A 68 5.46 3.58 -7.94
N PRO A 69 5.89 2.30 -8.01
CA PRO A 69 6.41 1.57 -9.16
C PRO A 69 5.30 0.80 -9.91
N PHE A 70 5.53 0.48 -11.20
CA PHE A 70 4.60 -0.34 -11.98
C PHE A 70 5.32 -1.21 -13.03
N THR A 71 4.72 -2.34 -13.39
CA THR A 71 5.26 -3.26 -14.40
C THR A 71 4.82 -2.86 -15.81
N ARG A 72 5.73 -2.95 -16.78
CA ARG A 72 5.44 -2.67 -18.20
C ARG A 72 6.50 -3.31 -19.11
N GLU A 73 6.14 -3.59 -20.37
CA GLU A 73 7.11 -3.85 -21.43
C GLU A 73 7.60 -2.52 -22.03
N ILE A 74 8.92 -2.32 -22.08
CA ILE A 74 9.55 -1.18 -22.76
C ILE A 74 10.39 -1.66 -23.94
N SER A 75 10.41 -0.88 -25.02
CA SER A 75 11.17 -1.18 -26.23
C SER A 75 12.22 -0.11 -26.51
N ASN A 76 13.36 -0.52 -27.08
CA ASN A 76 14.35 0.42 -27.60
C ASN A 76 14.06 0.82 -29.06
N GLN A 77 14.86 1.72 -29.63
CA GLN A 77 14.75 2.15 -31.03
C GLN A 77 14.95 1.02 -32.06
N ASP A 78 15.68 -0.03 -31.70
CA ASP A 78 15.89 -1.22 -32.55
C ASP A 78 14.70 -2.20 -32.52
N GLY A 79 13.64 -1.90 -31.75
CA GLY A 79 12.48 -2.77 -31.56
C GLY A 79 12.72 -3.94 -30.61
N ARG A 80 13.77 -3.91 -29.78
CA ARG A 80 14.01 -4.92 -28.73
C ARG A 80 13.24 -4.54 -27.47
N SER A 81 12.33 -5.44 -27.06
CA SER A 81 11.50 -5.28 -25.87
C SER A 81 12.07 -5.97 -24.63
N LEU A 82 11.75 -5.41 -23.46
CA LEU A 82 12.05 -5.97 -22.14
C LEU A 82 10.88 -5.75 -21.20
N ASP A 83 10.51 -6.80 -20.45
CA ASP A 83 9.63 -6.68 -19.29
C ASP A 83 10.40 -6.06 -18.12
N VAL A 84 9.84 -4.98 -17.57
CA VAL A 84 10.48 -4.20 -16.51
C VAL A 84 9.51 -3.77 -15.43
N VAL A 85 10.04 -3.48 -14.24
CA VAL A 85 9.35 -2.66 -13.22
C VAL A 85 9.91 -1.26 -13.32
N VAL A 86 9.12 -0.31 -13.81
CA VAL A 86 9.49 1.10 -13.83
C VAL A 86 9.40 1.64 -12.42
N THR A 87 10.52 2.17 -11.94
CA THR A 87 10.69 2.58 -10.54
C THR A 87 10.87 4.07 -10.40
N GLY A 88 11.19 4.76 -11.49
CA GLY A 88 11.29 6.20 -11.50
C GLY A 88 11.67 6.77 -12.85
N ARG A 89 11.79 8.08 -12.89
CA ARG A 89 12.18 8.87 -14.04
C ARG A 89 13.04 10.05 -13.57
N GLY A 90 14.22 10.22 -14.15
CA GLY A 90 14.97 11.48 -14.08
C GLY A 90 14.57 12.44 -15.20
N SER A 91 15.31 13.53 -15.38
CA SER A 91 15.05 14.48 -16.48
C SER A 91 15.08 13.80 -17.84
N ASP A 92 16.10 12.98 -18.08
CA ASP A 92 16.48 12.45 -19.40
C ASP A 92 16.52 10.92 -19.45
N ASP A 93 16.15 10.24 -18.36
CA ASP A 93 16.27 8.80 -18.22
C ASP A 93 15.11 8.15 -17.47
N LEU A 94 14.93 6.87 -17.77
CA LEU A 94 13.99 5.98 -17.12
C LEU A 94 14.74 5.01 -16.21
N HIS A 95 14.28 4.88 -14.98
CA HIS A 95 14.86 3.99 -13.97
C HIS A 95 13.95 2.77 -13.83
N PHE A 96 14.51 1.58 -14.01
CA PHE A 96 13.72 0.35 -13.94
C PHE A 96 14.52 -0.86 -13.50
N LEU A 97 13.84 -1.87 -12.97
CA LEU A 97 14.35 -3.23 -12.76
C LEU A 97 13.99 -4.08 -13.98
N SER A 98 14.97 -4.70 -14.64
CA SER A 98 14.67 -5.70 -15.67
C SER A 98 14.25 -7.02 -15.04
N LEU A 99 13.11 -7.55 -15.47
CA LEU A 99 12.60 -8.84 -15.00
C LEU A 99 13.37 -10.03 -15.59
N ARG A 100 14.14 -9.79 -16.65
CA ARG A 100 14.95 -10.83 -17.31
C ARG A 100 16.20 -11.20 -16.50
N ASP A 101 16.88 -10.21 -15.93
CA ASP A 101 18.19 -10.40 -15.28
C ASP A 101 18.25 -9.89 -13.83
N ASN A 102 17.14 -9.36 -13.30
CA ASN A 102 17.02 -8.83 -11.95
C ASN A 102 18.03 -7.70 -11.64
N ARG A 103 18.37 -6.88 -12.64
CA ARG A 103 19.26 -5.72 -12.50
C ARG A 103 18.50 -4.41 -12.71
N SER A 104 18.87 -3.41 -11.92
CA SER A 104 18.38 -2.05 -12.09
C SER A 104 19.19 -1.32 -13.16
N TYR A 105 18.49 -0.57 -14.00
CA TYR A 105 19.06 0.21 -15.10
C TYR A 105 18.57 1.64 -15.06
N ARG A 106 19.45 2.55 -15.50
CA ARG A 106 19.15 3.93 -15.86
C ARG A 106 19.33 4.04 -17.37
N TYR A 107 18.24 4.14 -18.10
CA TYR A 107 18.25 4.09 -19.57
C TYR A 107 17.81 5.45 -20.16
N PRO A 108 18.55 6.02 -21.13
CA PRO A 108 18.17 7.28 -21.74
C PRO A 108 16.78 7.20 -22.37
N ILE A 109 15.90 8.16 -22.07
CA ILE A 109 14.55 8.24 -22.65
C ILE A 109 14.62 8.37 -24.17
N ALA A 110 15.60 9.12 -24.68
CA ALA A 110 15.86 9.25 -26.11
C ALA A 110 16.24 7.93 -26.79
N GLY A 111 16.69 6.90 -26.05
CA GLY A 111 16.99 5.58 -26.59
C GLY A 111 15.80 4.63 -26.67
N LEU A 112 14.63 5.03 -26.14
CA LEU A 112 13.41 4.24 -26.19
C LEU A 112 12.75 4.31 -27.57
N SER A 113 11.83 3.39 -27.82
CA SER A 113 10.91 3.47 -28.95
C SER A 113 10.11 4.78 -28.89
N GLY A 114 9.65 5.30 -30.03
CA GLY A 114 8.89 6.56 -30.04
C GLY A 114 7.63 6.52 -29.15
N ALA A 115 6.98 5.35 -29.04
CA ALA A 115 5.83 5.16 -28.16
C ALA A 115 6.21 5.20 -26.67
N ASP A 116 7.31 4.53 -26.30
CA ASP A 116 7.77 4.48 -24.91
C ASP A 116 8.44 5.78 -24.47
N GLN A 117 9.09 6.50 -25.38
CA GLN A 117 9.57 7.85 -25.15
C GLN A 117 8.40 8.79 -24.79
N ALA A 118 7.37 8.84 -25.64
CA ALA A 118 6.19 9.69 -25.40
C ALA A 118 5.42 9.30 -24.13
N PHE A 119 5.53 8.04 -23.70
CA PHE A 119 5.04 7.58 -22.41
C PHE A 119 5.91 8.08 -21.25
N ALA A 120 7.23 7.86 -21.31
CA ALA A 120 8.17 8.25 -20.27
C ALA A 120 8.13 9.76 -20.01
N GLU A 121 8.04 10.58 -21.06
CA GLU A 121 7.96 12.04 -20.95
C GLU A 121 6.72 12.53 -20.16
N LYS A 122 5.67 11.72 -20.07
CA LYS A 122 4.45 12.03 -19.30
C LYS A 122 4.51 11.58 -17.84
N LEU A 123 5.50 10.77 -17.47
CA LEU A 123 5.67 10.35 -16.08
C LEU A 123 6.16 11.53 -15.23
N PRO A 124 5.76 11.63 -13.95
CA PRO A 124 6.34 12.60 -13.05
C PRO A 124 7.84 12.33 -12.87
N VAL A 125 8.63 13.38 -12.65
CA VAL A 125 10.04 13.23 -12.27
C VAL A 125 10.09 12.66 -10.85
N HIS A 126 10.73 11.51 -10.72
CA HIS A 126 10.95 10.80 -9.46
C HIS A 126 12.24 10.00 -9.60
N GLU A 127 13.32 10.48 -8.98
CA GLU A 127 14.60 9.77 -8.97
C GLU A 127 14.68 8.91 -7.69
N PRO A 128 14.65 7.58 -7.80
CA PRO A 128 14.81 6.72 -6.63
C PRO A 128 16.24 6.87 -6.10
N GLY A 129 16.39 7.22 -4.82
CA GLY A 129 17.69 7.25 -4.16
C GLY A 129 18.31 5.85 -4.00
N PRO A 130 19.64 5.74 -3.84
CA PRO A 130 20.34 4.47 -3.71
C PRO A 130 19.93 3.67 -2.46
N ASP A 131 19.44 4.34 -1.42
CA ASP A 131 19.00 3.77 -0.15
C ASP A 131 17.50 3.97 0.10
N ASP A 132 16.77 4.49 -0.89
CA ASP A 132 15.36 4.80 -0.70
C ASP A 132 14.54 3.52 -0.80
N PHE A 133 13.96 3.13 0.34
CA PHE A 133 12.83 2.23 0.32
C PHE A 133 11.63 2.95 -0.32
N PRO A 134 10.83 2.26 -1.15
CA PRO A 134 10.89 0.83 -1.43
C PRO A 134 11.86 0.44 -2.57
N VAL A 135 12.56 -0.70 -2.42
CA VAL A 135 13.55 -1.20 -3.40
C VAL A 135 12.94 -2.30 -4.27
N PRO A 136 12.90 -2.16 -5.60
CA PRO A 136 12.40 -3.20 -6.51
C PRO A 136 13.33 -4.42 -6.55
N ARG A 137 12.76 -5.63 -6.43
CA ARG A 137 13.56 -6.86 -6.51
C ARG A 137 12.72 -8.07 -6.93
N LEU A 138 13.32 -8.96 -7.72
CA LEU A 138 12.85 -10.34 -7.81
C LEU A 138 13.40 -11.13 -6.62
N LEU A 139 12.51 -11.64 -5.75
CA LEU A 139 12.88 -12.50 -4.63
C LEU A 139 12.52 -13.94 -4.92
N THR A 140 13.49 -14.84 -4.78
CA THR A 140 13.32 -16.28 -4.95
C THR A 140 13.31 -16.96 -3.58
N ASN A 141 12.23 -17.69 -3.28
CA ASN A 141 12.16 -18.49 -2.07
C ASN A 141 12.95 -19.80 -2.19
N TRP A 142 13.11 -20.51 -1.08
CA TRP A 142 13.84 -21.78 -1.06
C TRP A 142 13.22 -22.89 -1.92
N GLN A 143 11.94 -22.79 -2.29
CA GLN A 143 11.29 -23.67 -3.25
C GLN A 143 11.54 -23.28 -4.72
N GLY A 144 12.34 -22.24 -4.98
CA GLY A 144 12.65 -21.77 -6.33
C GLY A 144 11.56 -20.89 -6.97
N ARG A 145 10.51 -20.52 -6.22
CA ARG A 145 9.48 -19.61 -6.72
C ARG A 145 9.97 -18.17 -6.59
N THR A 146 9.97 -17.47 -7.71
CA THR A 146 10.36 -16.05 -7.81
C THR A 146 9.12 -15.15 -7.80
N LEU A 147 9.17 -14.06 -7.04
CA LEU A 147 8.13 -13.05 -6.96
C LEU A 147 8.70 -11.69 -7.37
N VAL A 148 7.91 -10.91 -8.11
CA VAL A 148 8.20 -9.49 -8.35
C VAL A 148 7.78 -8.73 -7.10
N THR A 149 8.73 -8.06 -6.45
CA THR A 149 8.50 -7.44 -5.15
C THR A 149 9.04 -6.02 -5.08
N MET A 150 8.46 -5.24 -4.18
CA MET A 150 9.01 -4.00 -3.68
C MET A 150 9.33 -4.21 -2.22
N ILE A 151 10.61 -4.25 -1.89
CA ILE A 151 11.08 -4.37 -0.52
C ILE A 151 10.79 -3.05 0.18
N GLU A 152 10.07 -3.09 1.29
CA GLU A 152 9.67 -1.90 2.06
C GLU A 152 10.53 -1.71 3.31
N GLY A 153 11.24 -2.76 3.70
CA GLY A 153 12.17 -2.72 4.81
C GLY A 153 12.72 -4.07 5.18
N ARG A 154 13.64 -4.09 6.14
CA ARG A 154 14.10 -5.32 6.79
C ARG A 154 14.42 -5.10 8.26
N SER A 155 14.29 -6.19 9.01
CA SER A 155 14.90 -6.39 10.31
C SER A 155 16.16 -7.27 10.18
N GLN A 156 16.72 -7.72 11.32
CA GLN A 156 17.84 -8.67 11.32
C GLN A 156 17.47 -10.05 10.75
N PHE A 157 16.21 -10.46 10.86
CA PHE A 157 15.77 -11.83 10.55
C PHE A 157 14.72 -11.91 9.45
N GLU A 158 14.06 -10.79 9.15
CA GLU A 158 12.89 -10.76 8.28
C GLU A 158 13.01 -9.64 7.26
N VAL A 159 12.46 -9.88 6.07
CA VAL A 159 12.27 -8.88 5.03
C VAL A 159 10.79 -8.56 4.92
N HIS A 160 10.47 -7.28 4.82
CA HIS A 160 9.12 -6.77 4.58
C HIS A 160 9.06 -6.34 3.12
N PHE A 161 8.13 -6.90 2.36
CA PHE A 161 7.96 -6.52 0.96
C PHE A 161 6.49 -6.58 0.56
N ARG A 162 6.13 -5.80 -0.45
CA ARG A 162 4.86 -5.97 -1.19
C ARG A 162 5.11 -6.67 -2.52
N THR A 163 4.16 -7.48 -2.96
CA THR A 163 4.21 -8.11 -4.29
C THR A 163 3.61 -7.21 -5.35
N LEU A 164 4.11 -7.30 -6.59
CA LEU A 164 3.52 -6.65 -7.75
C LEU A 164 2.85 -7.69 -8.67
N PRO A 165 1.70 -7.38 -9.28
CA PRO A 165 0.96 -6.11 -9.20
C PRO A 165 -0.04 -6.01 -8.02
N ASN A 166 -0.29 -7.12 -7.31
CA ASN A 166 -1.41 -7.22 -6.35
C ASN A 166 -1.26 -6.37 -5.07
N SER A 167 -0.07 -5.78 -4.84
CA SER A 167 0.24 -4.94 -3.68
C SER A 167 0.02 -5.63 -2.32
N GLU A 168 0.03 -6.97 -2.29
CA GLU A 168 -0.05 -7.73 -1.04
C GLU A 168 1.27 -7.64 -0.28
N THR A 169 1.23 -7.25 0.99
CA THR A 169 2.39 -7.13 1.88
C THR A 169 2.68 -8.43 2.61
N TYR A 170 3.96 -8.78 2.70
CA TYR A 170 4.47 -9.99 3.33
C TYR A 170 5.62 -9.65 4.29
N ILE A 171 5.69 -10.43 5.37
CA ILE A 171 6.85 -10.52 6.25
C ILE A 171 7.44 -11.92 6.03
N TYR A 172 8.70 -12.00 5.61
CA TYR A 172 9.30 -13.27 5.22
C TYR A 172 10.67 -13.49 5.89
N PRO A 173 10.93 -14.68 6.45
CA PRO A 173 12.23 -14.98 7.05
C PRO A 173 13.35 -14.93 6.00
N ILE A 174 14.40 -14.13 6.25
CA ILE A 174 15.56 -14.01 5.36
C ILE A 174 16.25 -15.36 5.17
N SER A 175 16.27 -16.20 6.22
CA SER A 175 16.85 -17.55 6.19
C SER A 175 16.25 -18.46 5.10
N ARG A 176 15.03 -18.17 4.65
CA ARG A 176 14.26 -18.94 3.65
C ARG A 176 14.37 -18.40 2.22
N LEU A 177 15.17 -17.36 1.99
CA LEU A 177 15.47 -16.84 0.67
C LEU A 177 16.62 -17.61 0.00
N SER A 178 16.72 -17.50 -1.32
CA SER A 178 17.89 -17.96 -2.08
C SER A 178 19.18 -17.31 -1.55
N GLN A 179 20.34 -17.96 -1.74
CA GLN A 179 21.61 -17.38 -1.28
C GLN A 179 21.88 -16.00 -1.89
N GLY A 180 21.58 -15.82 -3.17
CA GLY A 180 21.76 -14.53 -3.86
C GLY A 180 20.90 -13.43 -3.26
N ASP A 181 19.65 -13.73 -2.95
CA ASP A 181 18.73 -12.77 -2.34
C ASP A 181 19.09 -12.48 -0.88
N ARG A 182 19.56 -13.47 -0.12
CA ARG A 182 20.08 -13.24 1.24
C ARG A 182 21.22 -12.23 1.22
N ASN A 183 22.20 -12.43 0.34
CA ASN A 183 23.35 -11.52 0.22
C ASN A 183 22.90 -10.09 -0.12
N PHE A 184 21.93 -9.95 -1.03
CA PHE A 184 21.35 -8.66 -1.38
C PHE A 184 20.63 -8.01 -0.19
N ILE A 185 19.71 -8.73 0.46
CA ILE A 185 18.94 -8.22 1.60
C ILE A 185 19.86 -7.80 2.76
N PHE A 186 20.91 -8.57 3.06
CA PHE A 186 21.87 -8.19 4.10
C PHE A 186 22.67 -6.93 3.76
N GLY A 187 22.79 -6.59 2.48
CA GLY A 187 23.40 -5.33 2.02
C GLY A 187 22.49 -4.11 2.22
N LEU A 188 21.18 -4.29 2.41
CA LEU A 188 20.26 -3.19 2.66
C LEU A 188 20.32 -2.71 4.13
N PRO A 189 20.08 -1.41 4.39
CA PRO A 189 20.01 -0.89 5.75
C PRO A 189 18.83 -1.50 6.52
N VAL A 190 19.01 -1.68 7.84
CA VAL A 190 17.94 -2.09 8.75
C VAL A 190 17.08 -0.86 9.06
N ASN A 191 15.79 -0.95 8.81
CA ASN A 191 14.86 0.19 8.94
C ASN A 191 13.51 -0.19 9.57
N ARG A 192 13.34 -1.43 10.05
CA ARG A 192 12.17 -1.91 10.78
C ARG A 192 12.54 -2.91 11.87
#